data_AF-Q47QR8-F1
#
_entry.id   AF-Q47QR8-F1
#
_cell.length_a   1.000
_cell.length_b   1.000
_cell.length_c   1.000
_cell.angle_alpha   90.00
_cell.angle_beta   90.00
_cell.angle_gamma   90.00
#
_symmetry.space_group_name_H-M   'P 1'
#
loop_
_entity.id
_entity.type
_entity.pdbx_description
1 polymer ?
#
loop_
_entity_poly.entity_id
_entity_poly.type
_entity_poly.pdbx_seq_one_letter_code
_entity_poly.pdbx_strand_id
1 'polypeptide(L)'
;MAEHHDDHGNTVAGWFLTISWIVVWLASAVAIIAGLNFLTCTLVGLGASVVCAVVAGVMKKAGLGRKAPRPRPMTREEYEAKLAQQTKNSEKATV
;
A
#
# COMPACT_ATOMS: atom_id res chain seq x y z
N MET A 1 5.56 17.46 -14.32
CA MET A 1 5.39 17.32 -12.86
C MET A 1 4.98 15.88 -12.63
N ALA A 2 5.87 15.04 -12.07
CA ALA A 2 5.56 13.63 -11.89
C ALA A 2 4.47 13.51 -10.83
N GLU A 3 3.35 12.89 -11.21
CA GLU A 3 2.22 12.59 -10.34
C GLU A 3 2.74 11.85 -9.10
N HIS A 4 2.61 12.51 -7.95
CA HIS A 4 3.00 11.97 -6.66
C HIS A 4 1.94 10.92 -6.26
N HIS A 5 1.84 9.84 -7.05
CA HIS A 5 1.11 8.65 -6.66
C HIS A 5 1.85 8.08 -5.46
N ASP A 6 1.42 8.54 -4.30
CA ASP A 6 1.81 8.07 -3.00
C ASP A 6 1.66 6.56 -3.04
N ASP A 7 2.76 5.85 -3.10
CA ASP A 7 2.70 4.44 -3.45
C ASP A 7 2.12 3.67 -2.27
N HIS A 8 0.83 3.33 -2.37
CA HIS A 8 0.10 2.54 -1.39
C HIS A 8 0.53 1.05 -1.42
N GLY A 9 1.57 0.69 -2.19
CA GLY A 9 2.08 -0.67 -2.31
C GLY A 9 2.53 -1.26 -0.97
N ASN A 10 2.00 -2.45 -0.64
CA ASN A 10 2.38 -3.35 0.45
C ASN A 10 3.09 -2.71 1.67
N THR A 11 2.45 -1.71 2.31
CA THR A 11 2.93 -1.10 3.55
C THR A 11 2.01 -1.45 4.70
N VAL A 12 2.53 -1.44 5.94
CA VAL A 12 1.72 -1.70 7.14
C VAL A 12 0.59 -0.67 7.24
N ALA A 13 0.89 0.61 6.98
CA ALA A 13 -0.13 1.65 6.97
C ALA A 13 -1.20 1.44 5.88
N GLY A 14 -0.80 0.96 4.70
CA GLY A 14 -1.73 0.60 3.62
C GLY A 14 -2.63 -0.58 3.99
N TRP A 15 -2.06 -1.68 4.50
CA TRP A 15 -2.82 -2.86 4.92
C TRP A 15 -3.75 -2.58 6.09
N PHE A 16 -3.33 -1.75 7.04
CA PHE A 16 -4.18 -1.30 8.13
C PHE A 16 -5.46 -0.62 7.57
N LEU A 17 -5.31 0.31 6.62
CA LEU A 17 -6.45 1.00 6.03
C LEU A 17 -7.37 0.04 5.28
N THR A 18 -6.80 -0.86 4.47
CA THR A 18 -7.56 -1.85 3.70
C THR A 18 -8.36 -2.77 4.62
N ILE A 19 -7.72 -3.38 5.62
CA ILE A 19 -8.36 -4.32 6.54
C ILE A 19 -9.40 -3.60 7.40
N SER A 20 -9.08 -2.41 7.91
CA SER A 20 -10.03 -1.64 8.73
C SER A 20 -11.29 -1.26 7.95
N TRP A 21 -11.19 -0.87 6.68
CA TRP A 21 -12.38 -0.65 5.85
C TRP A 21 -13.20 -1.92 5.63
N ILE A 22 -12.55 -3.06 5.35
CA ILE A 22 -13.26 -4.33 5.22
C ILE A 22 -14.05 -4.62 6.50
N VAL A 23 -13.42 -4.48 7.67
CA VAL A 23 -14.07 -4.72 8.97
C VAL A 23 -15.22 -3.74 9.22
N VAL A 24 -15.01 -2.44 8.98
CA VAL A 24 -16.04 -1.40 9.18
C VAL A 24 -17.27 -1.69 8.34
N TRP A 25 -17.09 -1.97 7.04
CA TRP A 25 -18.22 -2.19 6.15
C TRP A 25 -18.88 -3.56 6.33
N LEU A 26 -18.11 -4.58 6.72
CA LEU A 26 -18.70 -5.86 7.15
C LEU A 26 -19.57 -5.67 8.38
N ALA A 27 -19.10 -4.94 9.40
CA ALA A 27 -19.89 -4.66 10.60
C ALA A 27 -21.16 -3.87 10.27
N SER A 28 -21.07 -2.83 9.43
CA SER A 28 -22.23 -2.06 8.97
C SER A 28 -23.22 -2.94 8.19
N ALA A 29 -22.75 -3.80 7.29
CA ALA A 29 -23.61 -4.70 6.53
C ALA A 29 -24.34 -5.70 7.43
N VAL A 30 -23.63 -6.32 8.38
CA VAL A 30 -24.22 -7.24 9.37
C VAL A 30 -25.26 -6.53 10.23
N ALA A 31 -24.97 -5.30 10.69
CA ALA A 31 -25.90 -4.49 11.46
C ALA A 31 -27.20 -4.18 10.69
N ILE A 32 -27.07 -3.82 9.41
CA ILE A 32 -28.22 -3.58 8.53
C ILE A 32 -29.05 -4.85 8.33
N ILE A 33 -28.40 -6.00 8.10
CA ILE A 33 -29.07 -7.30 7.97
C ILE A 33 -29.81 -7.66 9.28
N ALA A 34 -29.25 -7.30 10.43
CA ALA A 34 -29.88 -7.47 11.74
C ALA A 34 -31.03 -6.48 12.02
N GLY A 35 -31.40 -5.64 11.06
CA GLY A 35 -32.56 -4.74 11.14
C GLY A 35 -32.25 -3.34 11.66
N LEU A 36 -30.98 -2.97 11.83
CA LEU A 36 -30.61 -1.59 12.17
C LEU A 36 -30.83 -0.64 10.98
N ASN A 37 -31.10 0.63 11.30
CA ASN A 37 -31.40 1.65 10.29
C ASN A 37 -30.25 1.81 9.27
N PHE A 38 -30.56 1.65 7.98
CA PHE A 38 -29.61 1.76 6.88
C PHE A 38 -28.81 3.07 6.90
N LEU A 39 -29.50 4.20 7.04
CA LEU A 39 -28.87 5.52 7.01
C LEU A 39 -27.94 5.71 8.20
N THR A 40 -28.37 5.31 9.40
CA THR A 40 -27.54 5.37 10.61
C THR A 40 -26.29 4.50 10.47
N CYS A 41 -26.42 3.23 10.07
CA CYS A 41 -25.29 2.32 9.88
C CYS A 41 -24.30 2.80 8.82
N THR A 42 -24.81 3.44 7.76
CA THR A 42 -23.99 4.01 6.68
C THR A 42 -23.23 5.24 7.16
N LEU A 43 -23.88 6.16 7.89
CA LEU A 43 -23.23 7.35 8.44
C LEU A 43 -22.13 6.97 9.45
N VAL A 44 -22.41 5.99 10.32
CA VAL A 44 -21.41 5.46 11.26
C VAL A 44 -20.24 4.81 10.52
N GLY A 45 -20.52 4.00 9.49
CA GLY A 45 -19.49 3.37 8.66
C GLY A 45 -18.60 4.39 7.95
N LEU A 46 -19.19 5.47 7.42
CA LEU A 46 -18.45 6.58 6.81
C LEU A 46 -17.60 7.32 7.84
N GLY A 47 -18.16 7.65 9.00
CA GLY A 47 -17.41 8.29 10.09
C GLY A 47 -16.20 7.47 10.53
N ALA A 48 -16.41 6.16 10.76
CA ALA A 48 -15.33 5.23 11.10
C ALA A 48 -14.28 5.13 9.98
N SER A 49 -14.71 5.14 8.71
CA SER A 49 -13.83 5.13 7.55
C SER A 49 -12.90 6.34 7.49
N VAL A 50 -13.41 7.53 7.81
CA VAL A 50 -12.61 8.76 7.89
C VAL A 50 -11.58 8.66 9.00
N VAL A 51 -11.98 8.18 10.19
CA VAL A 51 -11.06 7.99 11.32
C VAL A 51 -9.92 7.02 10.96
N CYS A 52 -10.25 5.90 10.31
CA CYS A 52 -9.24 4.93 9.85
C CYS A 52 -8.25 5.55 8.85
N ALA A 53 -8.74 6.38 7.93
CA ALA A 53 -7.89 7.10 6.97
C ALA A 53 -6.93 8.09 7.66
N VAL A 54 -7.41 8.81 8.67
CA VAL A 54 -6.57 9.71 9.48
C VAL A 54 -5.46 8.93 10.20
N VAL A 55 -5.82 7.82 10.85
CA VAL A 55 -4.84 6.95 11.55
C VAL A 55 -3.80 6.40 10.56
N ALA A 56 -4.22 5.90 9.41
CA ALA A 56 -3.30 5.42 8.37
C ALA A 56 -2.35 6.54 7.89
N GLY A 57 -2.87 7.77 7.75
CA GLY A 57 -2.05 8.95 7.44
C GLY A 57 -1.00 9.24 8.51
N VAL A 58 -1.35 9.13 9.79
CA VAL A 58 -0.40 9.27 10.91
C VAL A 58 0.63 8.14 10.90
N MET A 59 0.23 6.89 10.65
CA MET A 59 1.14 5.76 10.54
C MET A 59 2.16 5.95 9.41
N LYS A 60 1.74 6.49 8.26
CA LYS A 60 2.66 6.87 7.17
C LYS A 60 3.69 7.88 7.66
N LYS A 61 3.27 8.94 8.37
CA LYS A 61 4.17 9.96 8.95
C LYS A 61 5.13 9.39 10.00
N ALA A 62 4.71 8.36 10.74
CA ALA A 62 5.55 7.64 11.69
C ALA A 62 6.54 6.65 11.04
N GLY A 63 6.60 6.59 9.70
CA GLY A 63 7.54 5.75 8.97
C GLY A 63 7.08 4.30 8.73
N LEU A 64 5.79 4.01 8.98
CA LEU A 64 5.14 2.74 8.62
C LEU A 64 4.62 2.72 7.17
N GLY A 65 4.84 3.81 6.44
CA GLY A 65 4.69 3.89 4.98
C GLY A 65 5.95 3.44 4.24
N ARG A 66 5.96 3.58 2.91
CA ARG A 66 7.12 3.18 2.10
C ARG A 66 8.20 4.26 2.18
N LYS A 67 9.40 3.87 2.63
CA LYS A 67 10.50 4.81 2.90
C LYS A 67 11.26 5.28 1.66
N ALA A 68 11.35 4.45 0.63
CA ALA A 68 12.08 4.76 -0.61
C ALA A 68 11.12 4.87 -1.81
N PRO A 69 11.39 5.75 -2.80
CA PRO A 69 10.69 5.74 -4.08
C PRO A 69 10.70 4.35 -4.72
N ARG A 70 9.75 4.00 -5.61
CA ARG A 70 9.83 2.69 -6.29
C ARG A 70 11.15 2.68 -7.07
N PRO A 71 11.91 1.56 -7.06
CA PRO A 71 12.96 1.38 -8.04
C PRO A 71 12.35 1.66 -9.40
N ARG A 72 13.00 2.54 -10.17
CA ARG A 72 12.58 2.77 -11.54
C ARG A 72 12.84 1.46 -12.29
N PRO A 73 11.99 1.08 -13.26
CA PRO A 73 12.32 0.00 -14.17
C PRO A 73 13.72 0.27 -14.73
N MET A 74 14.57 -0.74 -14.69
CA MET A 74 15.93 -0.66 -15.23
C MET A 74 15.86 -0.27 -16.70
N THR A 75 16.73 0.64 -17.13
CA THR A 75 16.81 0.96 -18.55
C THR A 75 17.43 -0.21 -19.31
N ARG A 76 17.20 -0.27 -20.62
CA ARG A 76 17.80 -1.33 -21.46
C ARG A 76 19.32 -1.34 -21.36
N GLU A 77 19.94 -0.17 -21.36
CA GLU A 77 21.40 0.00 -21.26
C GLU A 77 21.94 -0.50 -19.91
N GLU A 78 21.25 -0.19 -18.82
CA GLU A 78 21.59 -0.68 -17.48
C GLU A 78 21.45 -2.20 -17.37
N TYR A 79 20.47 -2.78 -18.07
CA TYR A 79 20.25 -4.23 -18.11
C TYR A 79 21.35 -4.94 -18.89
N GLU A 80 21.70 -4.43 -20.06
CA GLU A 80 22.79 -4.96 -20.90
C GLU A 80 24.15 -4.84 -20.18
N ALA A 81 24.40 -3.73 -19.48
CA ALA A 81 25.58 -3.56 -18.64
C ALA A 81 25.64 -4.58 -17.48
N LYS A 82 24.51 -4.83 -16.80
CA LYS A 82 24.43 -5.86 -15.75
C LYS A 82 24.73 -7.26 -16.27
N LEU A 83 24.18 -7.62 -17.42
CA LEU A 83 24.43 -8.90 -18.07
C LEU A 83 25.92 -9.07 -18.40
N ALA A 84 26.53 -8.07 -19.04
CA ALA A 84 27.95 -8.11 -19.38
C ALA A 84 28.85 -8.21 -18.14
N GLN A 85 28.47 -7.56 -17.04
CA GLN A 85 29.19 -7.61 -15.77
C GLN A 85 29.03 -8.97 -15.07
N GLN A 86 27.86 -9.59 -15.14
CA GLN A 86 27.63 -10.96 -14.66
C GLN A 86 28.49 -11.96 -15.42
N THR A 87 28.54 -11.87 -16.76
CA THR A 87 29.37 -12.75 -17.60
C THR A 87 30.86 -12.66 -17.23
N LYS A 88 31.38 -11.45 -17.04
CA LYS A 88 32.78 -11.24 -16.60
C LYS A 88 33.05 -11.82 -15.21
N ASN A 89 32.11 -11.68 -14.27
CA ASN A 89 32.28 -12.21 -12.92
C ASN A 89 32.22 -13.74 -12.88
N SER A 90 31.39 -14.38 -13.72
CA SER A 90 31.37 -15.83 -13.85
C SER A 90 32.68 -16.35 -14.45
N GLU A 91 33.21 -15.71 -15.48
CA GLU A 91 34.47 -16.11 -16.12
C GLU A 91 35.64 -16.04 -15.11
N LYS A 92 35.69 -14.97 -14.32
CA LYS A 92 36.72 -14.76 -13.28
C LYS A 92 36.60 -15.71 -12.07
N ALA A 93 35.43 -16.33 -11.85
CA ALA A 93 35.21 -17.29 -10.76
C ALA A 93 35.56 -18.74 -11.15
N THR A 94 35.71 -19.02 -12.43
CA THR A 94 36.12 -20.33 -12.98
C THR A 94 37.63 -20.45 -13.26
N VAL A 95 38.39 -19.38 -13.02
CA VAL A 95 39.87 -19.34 -13.09
C VAL A 95 40.43 -19.34 -11.68
#